data_AF-A0A0L0V863-F1
#
_entry.id   AF-A0A0L0V863-F1
#
_cell.length_a   1.000
_cell.length_b   1.000
_cell.length_c   1.000
_cell.angle_alpha   90.00
_cell.angle_beta   90.00
_cell.angle_gamma   90.00
#
_symmetry.space_group_name_H-M   'P 1'
#
loop_
_entity.id
_entity.type
_entity.pdbx_description
1 polymer ?
#
loop_
_entity_poly.entity_id
_entity_poly.type
_entity_poly.pdbx_seq_one_letter_code
_entity_poly.pdbx_strand_id
1 'polypeptide(L)'
;MTKIPACCCIHLKQCTTLYFWALPLTLVSDLCWALIPFVSIVAFTLVGIDALARECENPFGVDPSDLRLDFICADLQNEVKHLIAKLCSDPEQDIMI
;
A
#
# COMPACT_ATOMS: atom_id res chain seq x y z
N MET A 1 14.97 -6.16 -0.36
CA MET A 1 14.82 -4.93 0.45
C MET A 1 15.26 -3.75 -0.40
N THR A 2 14.36 -3.19 -1.20
CA THR A 2 14.63 -1.93 -1.90
C THR A 2 13.49 -1.01 -1.54
N LYS A 3 13.63 -0.36 -0.38
CA LYS A 3 12.79 0.80 -0.05
C LYS A 3 13.05 1.84 -1.13
N ILE A 4 12.00 2.43 -1.66
CA ILE A 4 12.14 3.55 -2.58
C ILE A 4 12.87 4.65 -1.79
N PRO A 5 13.92 5.26 -2.35
CA PRO A 5 14.68 6.26 -1.62
C PRO A 5 13.75 7.42 -1.23
N ALA A 6 13.78 7.81 0.05
CA ALA A 6 12.91 8.86 0.60
C ALA A 6 12.99 10.18 -0.20
N CYS A 7 14.14 10.45 -0.82
CA CYS A 7 14.35 11.54 -1.78
C CYS A 7 13.30 11.56 -2.91
N CYS A 8 12.98 10.41 -3.51
CA CYS A 8 11.97 10.32 -4.57
C CYS A 8 10.58 10.67 -4.06
N CYS A 9 10.20 10.20 -2.87
CA CYS A 9 8.90 10.50 -2.26
C CYS A 9 8.78 12.00 -1.89
N ILE A 10 9.87 12.61 -1.42
CA ILE A 10 9.92 14.06 -1.15
C ILE A 10 9.80 14.86 -2.45
N HIS A 11 10.53 14.49 -3.49
CA HIS A 11 10.45 15.15 -4.80
C HIS A 11 9.06 15.04 -5.42
N LEU A 12 8.42 13.86 -5.35
CA LEU A 12 7.04 13.68 -5.81
C LEU A 12 6.08 14.64 -5.08
N LYS A 13 6.18 14.75 -3.76
CA LYS A 13 5.36 15.68 -2.96
C LYS A 13 5.60 17.15 -3.35
N GLN A 14 6.84 17.52 -3.61
CA GLN A 14 7.20 18.86 -4.08
C GLN A 14 6.60 19.14 -5.47
N CYS A 15 6.73 18.20 -6.41
CA CYS A 15 6.14 18.30 -7.75
C CYS A 15 4.62 18.44 -7.70
N THR A 16 3.92 17.63 -6.90
CA THR A 16 2.46 17.72 -6.72
C THR A 16 2.04 19.08 -6.15
N THR A 17 2.81 19.60 -5.18
CA THR A 17 2.57 20.93 -4.61
C THR A 17 2.77 22.05 -5.64
N LEU A 18 3.84 21.95 -6.43
CA LEU A 18 4.13 22.89 -7.51
C LEU A 18 3.04 22.85 -8.58
N TYR A 19 2.51 21.67 -8.89
CA TYR A 19 1.41 21.48 -9.84
C TYR A 19 0.15 22.22 -9.41
N PHE A 20 -0.23 22.15 -8.12
CA PHE A 20 -1.37 22.92 -7.60
C PHE A 20 -1.16 24.43 -7.60
N TRP A 21 0.09 24.89 -7.46
CA TRP A 21 0.42 26.32 -7.59
C TRP A 21 0.37 26.81 -9.03
N ALA A 22 0.80 25.98 -9.98
CA ALA A 22 0.76 26.32 -11.40
C ALA A 22 -0.66 26.26 -11.98
N LEU A 23 -1.50 25.32 -11.53
CA LEU A 23 -2.86 25.11 -12.04
C LEU A 23 -3.72 26.38 -12.10
N PRO A 24 -3.86 27.20 -11.02
CA PRO A 24 -4.66 28.40 -11.05
C PRO A 24 -4.09 29.45 -12.00
N LEU A 25 -2.76 29.57 -12.14
CA LEU A 25 -2.15 30.51 -13.08
C LEU A 25 -2.48 30.16 -14.53
N THR A 26 -2.56 28.87 -14.85
CA THR A 26 -2.90 28.39 -16.20
C THR A 26 -4.40 28.46 -16.53
N LEU A 27 -5.28 28.19 -15.56
CA LEU A 27 -6.73 28.05 -15.83
C LEU A 27 -7.58 29.25 -15.43
N VAL A 28 -7.02 30.26 -14.76
CA VAL A 28 -7.78 31.43 -14.29
C VAL A 28 -8.51 32.16 -15.42
N SER A 29 -7.92 32.19 -16.63
CA SER A 29 -8.48 32.87 -17.80
C SER A 29 -9.71 32.17 -18.38
N ASP A 30 -9.79 30.84 -18.30
CA ASP A 30 -10.84 30.06 -18.94
C ASP A 30 -12.00 29.73 -18.01
N LEU A 31 -11.72 29.43 -16.73
CA LEU A 31 -12.70 28.85 -15.82
C LEU A 31 -13.22 29.80 -14.75
N CYS A 32 -12.55 30.93 -14.48
CA CYS A 32 -12.95 31.95 -13.51
C CYS A 32 -13.53 31.35 -12.20
N TRP A 33 -14.86 31.33 -12.01
CA TRP A 33 -15.53 30.77 -10.82
C TRP A 33 -15.56 29.23 -10.77
N ALA A 34 -15.57 28.56 -11.92
CA ALA A 34 -15.50 27.10 -12.01
C ALA A 34 -14.10 26.55 -11.69
N LEU A 35 -13.10 27.41 -11.54
CA LEU A 35 -11.75 27.04 -11.14
C LEU A 35 -11.71 26.34 -9.78
N ILE A 36 -12.50 26.84 -8.81
CA ILE A 36 -12.51 26.34 -7.43
C ILE A 36 -12.92 24.86 -7.35
N PRO A 37 -14.08 24.42 -7.89
CA PRO A 37 -14.44 23.01 -7.88
C PRO A 37 -13.53 22.15 -8.76
N PHE A 38 -12.96 22.71 -9.83
CA PHE A 38 -12.04 21.96 -10.68
C PHE A 38 -10.72 21.65 -9.96
N VAL A 39 -10.10 22.67 -9.37
CA VAL A 39 -8.87 22.53 -8.57
C VAL A 39 -9.10 21.59 -7.39
N SER A 40 -10.27 21.65 -6.73
CA SER A 40 -10.56 20.76 -5.61
C SER A 40 -10.68 19.29 -6.01
N ILE A 41 -11.28 18.98 -7.16
CA ILE A 41 -11.34 17.60 -7.70
C ILE A 41 -9.93 17.09 -8.00
N VAL A 42 -9.13 17.88 -8.73
CA VAL A 42 -7.75 17.51 -9.08
C VAL A 42 -6.90 17.33 -7.82
N ALA A 43 -7.08 18.20 -6.82
CA ALA A 43 -6.40 18.10 -5.55
C ALA A 43 -6.79 16.85 -4.77
N PHE A 44 -8.09 16.57 -4.67
CA PHE A 44 -8.59 15.38 -4.03
C PHE A 44 -8.02 14.10 -4.69
N THR A 45 -8.00 14.03 -6.02
CA THR A 45 -7.47 12.88 -6.74
C THR A 45 -5.96 12.69 -6.53
N LEU A 46 -5.15 13.73 -6.73
CA LEU A 46 -3.69 13.62 -6.63
C LEU A 46 -3.22 13.38 -5.19
N VAL A 47 -3.81 14.06 -4.21
CA VAL A 47 -3.49 13.84 -2.79
C VAL A 47 -4.00 12.48 -2.31
N GLY A 48 -5.17 12.06 -2.77
CA GLY A 48 -5.72 10.74 -2.47
C GLY A 48 -4.83 9.61 -2.99
N ILE A 49 -4.34 9.71 -4.23
CA ILE A 49 -3.40 8.73 -4.79
C ILE A 49 -2.06 8.76 -4.05
N ASP A 50 -1.52 9.93 -3.69
CA ASP A 50 -0.27 10.03 -2.91
C ASP A 50 -0.41 9.35 -1.53
N ALA A 51 -1.57 9.50 -0.87
CA ALA A 51 -1.84 8.83 0.40
C ALA A 51 -1.89 7.30 0.23
N LEU A 52 -2.62 6.80 -0.78
CA LEU A 52 -2.71 5.37 -1.08
C LEU A 52 -1.34 4.78 -1.46
N ALA A 53 -0.53 5.52 -2.23
CA ALA A 53 0.80 5.07 -2.66
C ALA A 53 1.75 4.86 -1.48
N ARG A 54 1.68 5.72 -0.46
CA ARG A 54 2.50 5.60 0.76
C ARG A 54 2.15 4.35 1.56
N GLU A 55 0.87 4.03 1.66
CA GLU A 55 0.40 2.83 2.35
C GLU A 55 0.81 1.57 1.59
N CYS A 56 0.71 1.58 0.26
CA CYS A 56 1.26 0.52 -0.60
C CYS A 56 2.79 0.38 -0.56
N GLU A 57 3.53 1.43 -0.17
CA GLU A 57 5.01 1.39 -0.11
C GLU A 57 5.50 0.53 1.07
N ASN A 58 4.73 0.43 2.16
CA ASN A 58 5.11 -0.28 3.38
C ASN A 58 4.11 -1.38 3.79
N PRO A 59 3.87 -2.41 2.96
CA PRO A 59 2.81 -3.41 3.18
C PRO A 59 3.02 -4.35 4.38
N PHE A 60 4.13 -4.22 5.09
CA PHE A 60 4.50 -5.03 6.27
C PHE A 60 4.69 -4.16 7.51
N GLY A 61 4.07 -2.97 7.53
CA GLY A 61 4.07 -2.11 8.69
C GLY A 61 3.12 -2.60 9.80
N VAL A 62 2.62 -1.63 10.55
CA VAL A 62 1.73 -1.84 11.71
C VAL A 62 0.37 -1.17 11.50
N ASP A 63 0.15 -0.60 10.32
CA ASP A 63 -1.09 0.07 9.96
C ASP A 63 -2.20 -0.98 9.73
N PRO A 64 -3.48 -0.62 9.95
CA PRO A 64 -4.58 -1.57 9.80
C PRO A 64 -4.73 -2.13 8.38
N SER A 65 -4.20 -1.43 7.38
CA SER A 65 -4.19 -1.83 5.97
C SER A 65 -3.01 -2.75 5.61
N ASP A 66 -2.06 -2.95 6.53
CA ASP A 66 -0.87 -3.75 6.31
C ASP A 66 -1.15 -5.25 6.45
N LEU A 67 -0.27 -6.05 5.86
CA LEU A 67 -0.35 -7.49 5.96
C LEU A 67 -0.03 -7.95 7.39
N ARG A 68 -0.95 -8.71 7.99
CA ARG A 68 -0.80 -9.28 9.34
C ARG A 68 0.18 -10.45 9.37
N LEU A 69 1.48 -10.14 9.23
CA LEU A 69 2.55 -11.13 9.12
C LEU A 69 2.64 -12.05 10.34
N ASP A 70 2.38 -11.52 11.54
CA ASP A 70 2.38 -12.29 12.79
C ASP A 70 1.34 -13.41 12.77
N PHE A 71 0.15 -13.12 12.23
CA PHE A 71 -0.93 -14.09 12.12
C PHE A 71 -0.56 -15.19 11.12
N ILE A 72 -0.03 -14.81 9.95
CA ILE A 72 0.40 -15.75 8.91
C ILE A 72 1.52 -16.66 9.44
N CYS A 73 2.48 -16.10 10.18
CA CYS A 73 3.59 -16.86 10.75
C CYS A 73 3.10 -17.84 11.84
N ALA A 74 2.16 -17.40 12.68
CA ALA A 74 1.58 -18.27 13.71
C ALA A 74 0.76 -19.42 13.10
N ASP A 75 -0.02 -19.15 12.06
CA ASP A 75 -0.80 -20.14 11.33
C ASP A 75 0.10 -21.20 10.68
N LEU A 76 1.14 -20.75 9.97
CA LEU A 76 2.15 -21.63 9.36
C LEU A 76 2.85 -22.50 10.40
N GLN A 77 3.22 -21.94 11.57
CA GLN A 77 3.84 -22.72 12.64
C GLN A 77 2.92 -23.81 13.19
N ASN A 78 1.62 -23.53 13.29
CA ASN A 78 0.63 -24.52 13.73
C ASN A 78 0.45 -25.62 12.68
N GLU A 79 0.37 -25.26 11.41
CA GLU A 79 0.26 -26.21 10.31
C GLU A 79 1.47 -27.16 10.25
N VAL A 80 2.69 -26.62 10.36
CA VAL A 80 3.92 -27.42 10.40
C VAL A 80 3.93 -28.37 11.60
N LYS A 81 3.56 -27.90 12.80
CA LYS A 81 3.47 -28.77 13.99
C LYS A 81 2.45 -29.89 13.79
N HIS A 82 1.32 -29.58 13.16
CA HIS A 82 0.28 -30.56 12.91
C HIS A 82 0.73 -31.62 11.90
N LEU A 83 1.43 -31.23 10.82
CA LEU A 83 2.02 -32.15 9.85
C LEU A 83 3.07 -33.07 10.50
N ILE A 84 3.96 -32.52 11.33
CA ILE A 84 4.97 -33.32 12.05
C ILE A 84 4.30 -34.32 13.00
N ALA A 85 3.29 -33.89 13.76
CA ALA A 85 2.54 -34.77 14.65
C ALA A 85 1.85 -35.91 13.88
N LYS A 86 1.28 -35.61 12.71
CA LYS A 86 0.63 -36.61 11.84
C LYS A 86 1.62 -37.64 11.27
N LEU A 87 2.79 -37.21 10.82
CA LEU A 87 3.84 -38.13 10.33
C LEU A 87 4.43 -38.99 11.47
N CYS A 88 4.53 -38.44 12.68
CA CYS A 88 5.03 -39.19 13.83
C CYS A 88 4.03 -40.22 14.37
N SER A 89 2.74 -40.12 14.01
CA SER A 89 1.69 -41.02 14.47
C SER A 89 1.34 -42.14 13.49
N ASP A 90 2.05 -42.29 12.37
CA ASP A 90 1.76 -43.35 11.40
C ASP A 90 3.01 -43.95 10.71
N PRO A 91 3.48 -45.14 11.15
CA PRO A 91 4.35 -46.00 10.37
C PRO A 91 3.60 -46.99 9.44
N GLU A 92 2.27 -46.92 9.26
CA GLU A 92 1.46 -47.96 8.61
C GLU A 92 0.26 -47.45 7.76
N GLN A 93 0.40 -46.36 6.98
CA GLN A 93 -0.60 -45.96 5.97
C GLN A 93 -0.12 -46.03 4.51
N ASP A 94 1.04 -46.67 4.25
CA ASP A 94 1.54 -46.99 2.89
C ASP A 94 1.27 -48.45 2.46
N ILE A 95 0.51 -49.26 3.23
CA ILE A 95 0.26 -50.70 2.96
C ILE A 95 -1.21 -51.01 2.58
N MET A 96 -2.04 -50.02 2.25
CA MET A 96 -3.40 -50.31 1.76
C MET A 96 -3.87 -49.36 0.64
N ILE A 97 -3.07 -49.26 -0.41
CA ILE A 97 -3.51 -49.07 -1.81
C ILE A 97 -2.74 -50.07 -2.68
#